data_AF-A0AAW8FYX4-F1
#
_entry.id   AF-A0AAW8FYX4-F1
#
_cell.length_a   1.000
_cell.length_b   1.000
_cell.length_c   1.000
_cell.angle_alpha   90.00
_cell.angle_beta   90.00
_cell.angle_gamma   90.00
#
_symmetry.space_group_name_H-M   'P 1'
#
loop_
_entity.id
_entity.type
_entity.pdbx_description
1 polymer ?
#
loop_
_entity_poly.entity_id
_entity_poly.type
_entity_poly.pdbx_seq_one_letter_code
_entity_poly.pdbx_strand_id
1 'polypeptide(L)'
;MNLSLYDISFTLNNLNLSLKSSDDQPMPANPLKVIISDEQELVNDLLKKEKNAWKYFYNLHARDLIRICGRYISDREQIGDILQEGFVKMFQSIDKFEYRGDGSLRAWMTRIIINEALAYLRASTKNMEESVDPQEIPDTGDHDEPEVEAVPESVLYSMIQELPDGYRTVFNLFVFENMGHKEIAKRLGIAESSSASQFHRAKKILVKKITDYKNSNKGGYGR
;
A
#
# COMPACT_ATOMS: atom_id res chain seq x y z
N MET A 1 11.11 17.52 11.76
CA MET A 1 9.63 17.47 11.78
C MET A 1 9.27 17.65 10.32
N ASN A 2 9.17 16.64 9.44
CA ASN A 2 8.37 15.40 9.35
C ASN A 2 6.89 15.71 9.18
N LEU A 3 6.50 16.18 7.97
CA LEU A 3 5.12 16.29 7.47
C LEU A 3 4.48 15.06 8.01
N SER A 4 3.59 15.16 8.99
CA SER A 4 3.38 14.05 9.91
C SER A 4 3.14 12.76 9.12
N LEU A 5 4.23 12.02 8.90
CA LEU A 5 4.24 10.82 8.07
C LEU A 5 3.45 9.78 8.83
N TYR A 6 3.45 9.94 10.16
CA TYR A 6 2.52 9.38 11.08
C TYR A 6 1.07 9.73 10.73
N ASP A 7 0.66 10.97 10.50
CA ASP A 7 -0.74 11.30 10.14
C ASP A 7 -1.15 10.75 8.78
N ILE A 8 -0.28 10.79 7.76
CA ILE A 8 -0.56 10.15 6.46
C ILE A 8 -0.64 8.62 6.61
N SER A 9 0.32 8.01 7.32
CA SER A 9 0.36 6.58 7.59
C SER A 9 -0.82 6.15 8.45
N PHE A 10 -1.17 6.91 9.49
CA PHE A 10 -2.25 6.68 10.43
C PHE A 10 -3.61 6.85 9.76
N THR A 11 -3.82 7.93 9.00
CA THR A 11 -5.04 8.17 8.22
C THR A 11 -5.24 7.04 7.20
N LEU A 12 -4.23 6.71 6.40
CA LEU A 12 -4.33 5.64 5.38
C LEU A 12 -4.27 4.22 5.97
N ASN A 13 -3.72 4.01 7.18
CA ASN A 13 -3.79 2.74 7.90
C ASN A 13 -5.13 2.59 8.63
N ASN A 14 -5.76 3.67 9.09
CA ASN A 14 -7.11 3.68 9.65
C ASN A 14 -8.17 3.42 8.58
N LEU A 15 -7.89 3.70 7.31
CA LEU A 15 -8.65 3.22 6.16
C LEU A 15 -8.69 1.67 6.09
N ASN A 16 -7.66 0.97 6.61
CA ASN A 16 -7.69 -0.49 6.76
C ASN A 16 -8.56 -0.95 7.94
N LEU A 17 -8.88 -0.09 8.93
CA LEU A 17 -9.69 -0.45 10.11
C LEU A 17 -11.13 0.09 10.08
N SER A 18 -11.42 1.22 9.41
CA SER A 18 -12.68 1.97 9.61
C SER A 18 -13.66 1.94 8.43
N LEU A 19 -13.33 1.38 7.26
CA LEU A 19 -14.31 1.20 6.19
C LEU A 19 -15.20 -0.05 6.42
N LYS A 20 -16.00 0.00 7.50
CA LYS A 20 -17.39 -0.46 7.42
C LYS A 20 -18.18 0.71 6.83
N SER A 21 -18.36 0.77 5.51
CA SER A 21 -19.22 1.79 4.90
C SER A 21 -20.15 1.20 3.84
N SER A 22 -21.43 1.18 4.23
CA SER A 22 -22.65 1.58 3.52
C SER A 22 -23.05 0.95 2.18
N ASP A 23 -22.14 0.44 1.35
CA ASP A 23 -22.50 -0.36 0.17
C ASP A 23 -22.50 -1.85 0.53
N ASP A 24 -23.28 -2.18 1.57
CA ASP A 24 -23.59 -3.54 1.96
C ASP A 24 -24.71 -4.07 1.05
N GLN A 25 -24.37 -4.32 -0.22
CA GLN A 25 -24.93 -5.54 -0.79
C GLN A 25 -24.18 -6.67 -0.11
N PRO A 26 -24.81 -7.45 0.79
CA PRO A 26 -24.16 -8.62 1.31
C PRO A 26 -23.76 -9.43 0.08
N MET A 27 -22.44 -9.63 -0.10
CA MET A 27 -21.99 -10.81 -0.83
C MET A 27 -22.83 -11.95 -0.25
N PRO A 28 -23.60 -12.68 -1.08
CA PRO A 28 -24.61 -13.61 -0.62
C PRO A 28 -23.98 -14.43 0.49
N ALA A 29 -24.61 -14.40 1.68
CA ALA A 29 -24.06 -14.90 2.93
C ALA A 29 -23.14 -16.09 2.64
N ASN A 30 -21.81 -15.88 2.75
CA ASN A 30 -20.86 -16.92 2.40
C ASN A 30 -21.22 -18.12 3.29
N PRO A 31 -21.67 -19.26 2.74
CA PRO A 31 -22.06 -20.40 3.57
C PRO A 31 -20.87 -20.97 4.37
N LEU A 32 -19.65 -20.49 4.11
CA LEU A 32 -18.44 -20.78 4.88
C LEU A 32 -18.22 -19.86 6.09
N LYS A 33 -19.03 -18.80 6.29
CA LYS A 33 -18.88 -17.82 7.37
C LYS A 33 -19.10 -18.42 8.77
N VAL A 34 -19.54 -19.67 8.87
CA VAL A 34 -19.92 -20.32 10.13
C VAL A 34 -18.78 -21.16 10.75
N ILE A 35 -17.67 -21.43 10.07
CA ILE A 35 -16.78 -22.53 10.52
C ILE A 35 -15.49 -22.07 11.22
N ILE A 36 -14.93 -20.89 10.93
CA ILE A 36 -13.60 -20.54 11.44
C ILE A 36 -13.64 -19.16 12.10
N SER A 37 -13.66 -19.15 13.43
CA SER A 37 -13.65 -17.92 14.25
C SER A 37 -12.26 -17.54 14.76
N ASP A 38 -11.28 -18.44 14.63
CA ASP A 38 -9.91 -18.32 15.13
C ASP A 38 -8.91 -18.34 13.96
N GLU A 39 -7.99 -17.37 13.91
CA GLU A 39 -6.92 -17.29 12.90
C GLU A 39 -6.03 -18.55 12.96
N GLN A 40 -5.80 -19.11 14.15
CA GLN A 40 -5.00 -20.31 14.31
C GLN A 40 -5.68 -21.55 13.69
N GLU A 41 -7.00 -21.67 13.83
CA GLU A 41 -7.78 -22.73 13.20
C GLU A 41 -7.74 -22.61 11.68
N LEU A 42 -7.89 -21.39 11.16
CA LEU A 42 -7.75 -21.12 9.71
C LEU A 42 -6.38 -21.58 9.21
N VAL A 43 -5.31 -21.23 9.91
CA VAL A 43 -3.94 -21.61 9.55
C VAL A 43 -3.79 -23.13 9.51
N ASN A 44 -4.32 -23.85 10.51
CA ASN A 44 -4.25 -25.31 10.56
C ASN A 44 -4.93 -25.95 9.35
N ASP A 45 -6.06 -25.41 8.89
CA ASP A 45 -6.75 -25.93 7.71
C ASP A 45 -6.07 -25.53 6.40
N LEU A 46 -5.44 -24.36 6.34
CA LEU A 46 -4.58 -23.96 5.21
C LEU A 46 -3.37 -24.88 5.07
N LEU A 47 -2.74 -25.27 6.18
CA LEU A 47 -1.62 -26.22 6.23
C LEU A 47 -2.02 -27.62 5.73
N LYS A 48 -3.24 -28.07 6.03
CA LYS A 48 -3.82 -29.30 5.47
C LYS A 48 -4.17 -29.19 3.98
N LYS A 49 -4.05 -27.99 3.39
CA LYS A 49 -4.42 -27.66 2.01
C LYS A 49 -5.88 -27.97 1.69
N GLU A 50 -6.75 -27.76 2.69
CA GLU A 50 -8.19 -27.94 2.53
C GLU A 50 -8.75 -26.92 1.53
N LYS A 51 -9.43 -27.40 0.48
CA LYS A 51 -9.93 -26.55 -0.61
C LYS A 51 -10.86 -25.45 -0.11
N ASN A 52 -11.72 -25.77 0.85
CA ASN A 52 -12.68 -24.82 1.41
C ASN A 52 -11.99 -23.75 2.28
N ALA A 53 -10.93 -24.12 3.00
CA ALA A 53 -10.13 -23.17 3.78
C ALA A 53 -9.42 -22.16 2.87
N TRP A 54 -8.80 -22.63 1.78
CA TRP A 54 -8.17 -21.73 0.80
C TRP A 54 -9.17 -20.83 0.08
N LYS A 55 -10.36 -21.34 -0.26
CA LYS A 55 -11.44 -20.52 -0.82
C LYS A 55 -11.91 -19.46 0.18
N TYR A 56 -12.06 -19.82 1.45
CA TYR A 56 -12.43 -18.89 2.51
C TYR A 56 -11.34 -17.82 2.71
N PHE A 57 -10.09 -18.23 2.84
CA PHE A 57 -8.92 -17.35 2.98
C PHE A 57 -8.81 -16.34 1.83
N TYR A 58 -8.97 -16.80 0.57
CA TYR A 58 -9.01 -15.91 -0.58
C TYR A 58 -10.13 -14.86 -0.45
N ASN A 59 -11.36 -15.30 -0.20
CA ASN A 59 -12.51 -14.39 -0.09
C ASN A 59 -12.37 -13.40 1.06
N LEU A 60 -11.74 -13.82 2.16
CA LEU A 60 -11.52 -12.99 3.34
C LEU A 60 -10.48 -11.90 3.09
N HIS A 61 -9.38 -12.22 2.42
CA HIS A 61 -8.21 -11.33 2.35
C HIS A 61 -7.98 -10.66 0.99
N ALA A 62 -8.60 -11.13 -0.10
CA ALA A 62 -8.35 -10.60 -1.44
C ALA A 62 -8.55 -9.08 -1.53
N ARG A 63 -9.62 -8.55 -0.91
CA ARG A 63 -9.89 -7.10 -0.91
C ARG A 63 -8.77 -6.29 -0.26
N ASP A 64 -8.26 -6.75 0.87
CA ASP A 64 -7.20 -6.05 1.60
C ASP A 64 -5.87 -6.15 0.85
N LEU A 65 -5.58 -7.30 0.27
CA LEU A 65 -4.39 -7.49 -0.54
C LEU A 65 -4.43 -6.68 -1.85
N ILE A 66 -5.60 -6.49 -2.47
CA ILE A 66 -5.81 -5.55 -3.59
C ILE A 66 -5.42 -4.13 -3.17
N ARG A 67 -5.86 -3.68 -1.98
CA ARG A 67 -5.56 -2.34 -1.47
C ARG A 67 -4.07 -2.16 -1.21
N ILE A 68 -3.42 -3.18 -0.62
CA ILE A 68 -1.98 -3.17 -0.35
C ILE A 68 -1.19 -3.14 -1.66
N CYS A 69 -1.51 -4.03 -2.61
CA CYS A 69 -0.87 -4.08 -3.93
C CYS A 69 -1.04 -2.76 -4.67
N GLY A 70 -2.25 -2.19 -4.62
CA GLY A 70 -2.60 -0.91 -5.23
C GLY A 70 -1.79 0.27 -4.71
N ARG A 71 -1.16 0.20 -3.53
CA ARG A 71 -0.22 1.25 -3.09
C ARG A 71 0.97 1.37 -4.05
N TYR A 72 1.44 0.24 -4.58
CA TYR A 72 2.63 0.15 -5.42
C TYR A 72 2.29 0.21 -6.91
N ILE A 73 1.17 -0.42 -7.31
CA ILE A 73 0.77 -0.61 -8.70
C ILE A 73 -0.45 0.26 -9.01
N SER A 74 -0.34 1.12 -10.02
CA SER A 74 -1.44 2.00 -10.47
C SER A 74 -2.38 1.31 -11.47
N ASP A 75 -1.86 0.38 -12.27
CA ASP A 75 -2.64 -0.37 -13.25
C ASP A 75 -3.48 -1.47 -12.57
N ARG A 76 -4.81 -1.37 -12.71
CA ARG A 76 -5.77 -2.29 -12.11
C ARG A 76 -5.71 -3.69 -12.69
N GLU A 77 -5.37 -3.84 -13.97
CA GLU A 77 -5.25 -5.16 -14.61
C GLU A 77 -4.06 -5.92 -14.00
N GLN A 78 -2.93 -5.22 -13.84
CA GLN A 78 -1.70 -5.79 -13.26
C GLN A 78 -1.86 -6.21 -11.80
N ILE A 79 -2.69 -5.49 -11.02
CA ILE A 79 -2.97 -5.88 -9.64
C ILE A 79 -3.58 -7.29 -9.57
N GLY A 80 -4.48 -7.62 -10.50
CA GLY A 80 -5.13 -8.94 -10.56
C GLY A 80 -4.11 -10.07 -10.75
N ASP A 81 -3.20 -9.90 -11.71
CA ASP A 81 -2.16 -10.88 -12.02
C ASP A 81 -1.18 -11.05 -10.84
N ILE A 82 -0.76 -9.94 -10.22
CA ILE A 82 0.13 -9.95 -9.05
C ILE A 82 -0.53 -10.65 -7.86
N LEU A 83 -1.83 -10.46 -7.65
CA LEU A 83 -2.57 -11.16 -6.60
C LEU A 83 -2.65 -12.64 -6.87
N GLN A 84 -2.93 -13.04 -8.10
CA GLN A 84 -2.99 -14.44 -8.48
C GLN A 84 -1.65 -15.13 -8.19
N GLU A 85 -0.54 -14.56 -8.66
CA GLU A 85 0.80 -15.05 -8.37
C GLU A 85 1.11 -15.06 -6.87
N GLY A 86 0.68 -14.02 -6.15
CA GLY A 86 0.80 -13.93 -4.70
C GLY A 86 0.09 -15.06 -3.96
N PHE A 87 -1.17 -15.37 -4.32
CA PHE A 87 -1.93 -16.47 -3.73
C PHE A 87 -1.33 -17.83 -4.10
N VAL A 88 -0.83 -18.01 -5.33
CA VAL A 88 -0.10 -19.22 -5.72
C VAL A 88 1.13 -19.40 -4.83
N LYS A 89 1.91 -18.34 -4.59
CA LYS A 89 3.08 -18.37 -3.71
C LYS A 89 2.71 -18.61 -2.25
N MET A 90 1.62 -18.04 -1.75
CA MET A 90 1.10 -18.36 -0.41
C MET A 90 0.78 -19.85 -0.31
N PHE A 91 0.05 -20.40 -1.28
CA PHE A 91 -0.29 -21.83 -1.31
C PHE A 91 0.96 -22.72 -1.33
N GLN A 92 1.96 -22.37 -2.12
CA GLN A 92 3.21 -23.13 -2.22
C GLN A 92 4.10 -23.01 -0.97
N SER A 93 3.97 -21.93 -0.20
CA SER A 93 4.83 -21.63 0.95
C SER A 93 4.15 -21.77 2.30
N ILE A 94 2.86 -22.11 2.34
CA ILE A 94 2.09 -22.26 3.59
C ILE A 94 2.75 -23.25 4.55
N ASP A 95 3.37 -24.32 4.03
CA ASP A 95 4.05 -25.35 4.82
C ASP A 95 5.25 -24.79 5.62
N LYS A 96 5.73 -23.59 5.28
CA LYS A 96 6.82 -22.87 5.97
C LYS A 96 6.31 -21.76 6.89
N PHE A 97 5.00 -21.51 6.92
CA PHE A 97 4.41 -20.51 7.79
C PHE A 97 4.30 -21.04 9.21
N GLU A 98 4.70 -20.22 10.17
CA GLU A 98 4.55 -20.49 11.60
C GLU A 98 3.59 -19.46 12.18
N TYR A 99 2.50 -19.92 12.80
CA TYR A 99 1.59 -19.04 13.51
C TYR A 99 2.27 -18.50 14.78
N ARG A 100 2.26 -17.18 14.95
CA ARG A 100 2.92 -16.47 16.06
C ARG A 100 1.96 -15.58 16.84
N GLY A 101 0.67 -15.92 16.83
CA GLY A 101 -0.41 -15.12 17.38
C GLY A 101 -1.14 -14.29 16.32
N ASP A 102 -2.19 -13.61 16.77
CA ASP A 102 -3.12 -12.87 15.90
C ASP A 102 -2.41 -11.82 15.05
N GLY A 103 -2.76 -11.80 13.77
CA GLY A 103 -2.19 -10.90 12.77
C GLY A 103 -0.89 -11.41 12.15
N SER A 104 -0.33 -12.52 12.63
CA SER A 104 0.86 -13.13 12.03
C SER A 104 0.59 -13.62 10.60
N LEU A 105 -0.61 -14.15 10.34
CA LEU A 105 -1.04 -14.55 8.99
C LEU A 105 -1.15 -13.33 8.08
N ARG A 106 -1.78 -12.25 8.57
CA ARG A 106 -1.89 -10.98 7.85
C ARG A 106 -0.53 -10.40 7.47
N ALA A 107 0.41 -10.37 8.41
CA ALA A 107 1.76 -9.88 8.15
C ALA A 107 2.49 -10.73 7.10
N TRP A 108 2.34 -12.05 7.17
CA TRP A 108 2.95 -12.98 6.21
C TRP A 108 2.43 -12.80 4.79
N MET A 109 1.10 -12.76 4.60
CA MET A 109 0.50 -12.54 3.28
C MET A 109 0.81 -11.15 2.71
N THR A 110 0.82 -10.12 3.57
CA THR A 110 1.20 -8.74 3.19
C THR A 110 2.62 -8.71 2.63
N ARG A 111 3.56 -9.39 3.31
CA ARG A 111 4.95 -9.47 2.86
C ARG A 111 5.07 -10.16 1.51
N ILE A 112 4.30 -11.22 1.25
CA ILE A 112 4.29 -11.90 -0.05
C ILE A 112 3.80 -10.94 -1.15
N ILE A 113 2.66 -10.29 -0.96
CA ILE A 113 2.09 -9.38 -1.97
C ILE A 113 3.01 -8.20 -2.27
N ILE A 114 3.62 -7.59 -1.24
CA ILE A 114 4.60 -6.52 -1.45
C ILE A 114 5.78 -7.04 -2.26
N ASN A 115 6.30 -8.23 -1.93
CA ASN A 115 7.41 -8.80 -2.70
C ASN A 115 7.05 -9.04 -4.17
N GLU A 116 5.83 -9.47 -4.47
CA GLU A 116 5.35 -9.66 -5.85
C GLU A 116 5.22 -8.34 -6.59
N ALA A 117 4.61 -7.32 -5.96
CA ALA A 117 4.52 -5.99 -6.54
C ALA A 117 5.92 -5.39 -6.83
N LEU A 118 6.86 -5.56 -5.89
CA LEU A 118 8.24 -5.11 -6.08
C LEU A 118 9.00 -5.92 -7.15
N ALA A 119 8.71 -7.22 -7.29
CA ALA A 119 9.28 -8.03 -8.37
C ALA A 119 8.77 -7.57 -9.74
N TYR A 120 7.47 -7.31 -9.85
CA TYR A 120 6.85 -6.74 -11.04
C TYR A 120 7.48 -5.39 -11.43
N LEU A 121 7.59 -4.47 -10.47
CA LEU A 121 8.18 -3.14 -10.71
C LEU A 121 9.65 -3.20 -11.14
N ARG A 122 10.42 -4.15 -10.59
CA ARG A 122 11.83 -4.36 -10.98
C ARG A 122 11.98 -4.94 -12.38
N ALA A 123 11.06 -5.81 -12.81
CA ALA A 123 11.06 -6.34 -14.17
C ALA A 123 10.76 -5.25 -15.21
N SER A 124 10.04 -4.21 -14.81
CA SER A 124 9.76 -3.02 -15.62
C SER A 124 10.87 -1.96 -15.54
N THR A 125 12.15 -2.38 -15.49
CA THR A 125 13.39 -1.66 -15.09
C THR A 125 13.46 -0.17 -15.43
N LYS A 126 12.84 0.27 -16.52
CA LYS A 126 12.71 1.67 -16.92
C LYS A 126 12.08 2.57 -15.82
N ASN A 127 11.16 2.05 -15.00
CA ASN A 127 10.35 2.87 -14.10
C ASN A 127 11.00 3.17 -12.73
N MET A 128 12.02 2.40 -12.33
CA MET A 128 12.66 2.54 -11.00
C MET A 128 13.85 3.51 -11.03
N GLU A 129 14.53 3.60 -12.18
CA GLU A 129 15.68 4.49 -12.42
C GLU A 129 15.29 5.81 -13.09
N GLU A 130 14.08 5.94 -13.63
CA GLU A 130 13.58 7.21 -14.19
C GLU A 130 13.50 8.27 -13.08
N SER A 131 14.62 8.95 -12.86
CA SER A 131 14.65 10.32 -12.41
C SER A 131 13.92 11.12 -13.49
N VAL A 132 12.65 11.42 -13.25
CA VAL A 132 11.94 12.43 -14.04
C VAL A 132 12.87 13.65 -14.17
N ASP A 133 13.06 14.06 -15.42
CA ASP A 133 13.83 15.24 -15.84
C ASP A 133 13.54 16.42 -14.86
N PRO A 134 14.56 17.16 -14.40
CA PRO A 134 14.38 18.20 -13.40
C PRO A 134 13.76 19.42 -14.06
N GLN A 135 12.48 19.33 -14.42
CA GLN A 135 11.65 20.52 -14.37
C GLN A 135 11.57 20.87 -12.90
N GLU A 136 12.46 21.79 -12.51
CA GLU A 136 12.56 22.44 -11.23
C GLU A 136 11.15 22.62 -10.67
N ILE A 137 10.74 21.73 -9.76
CA ILE A 137 9.68 22.08 -8.83
C ILE A 137 10.28 23.26 -8.09
N PRO A 138 9.78 24.49 -8.26
CA PRO A 138 10.40 25.66 -7.66
C PRO A 138 10.62 25.37 -6.19
N ASP A 139 11.75 25.79 -5.66
CA ASP A 139 11.95 25.79 -4.22
C ASP A 139 10.96 26.80 -3.62
N THR A 140 9.72 26.36 -3.43
CA THR A 140 8.73 27.03 -2.62
C THR A 140 9.24 26.83 -1.20
N GLY A 141 10.18 27.68 -0.80
CA GLY A 141 10.98 27.56 0.42
C GLY A 141 10.11 27.32 1.64
N ASP A 142 10.69 26.63 2.64
CA ASP A 142 10.18 26.34 3.98
C ASP A 142 8.72 26.75 4.22
N HIS A 143 7.79 26.12 3.49
CA HIS A 143 6.38 26.24 3.80
C HIS A 143 6.13 25.31 4.98
N ASP A 144 5.54 25.87 6.03
CA ASP A 144 4.98 25.13 7.16
C ASP A 144 4.28 23.87 6.66
N GLU A 145 4.56 22.75 7.31
CA GLU A 145 4.05 21.44 6.92
C GLU A 145 2.51 21.51 6.84
N PRO A 146 1.92 21.22 5.66
CA PRO A 146 0.49 21.43 5.50
C PRO A 146 -0.27 20.45 6.40
N GLU A 147 -1.17 20.99 7.22
CA GLU A 147 -2.09 20.19 8.03
C GLU A 147 -2.91 19.26 7.12
N VAL A 148 -2.65 17.96 7.24
CA VAL A 148 -3.16 16.90 6.35
C VAL A 148 -4.58 16.48 6.73
N GLU A 149 -4.98 16.68 7.98
CA GLU A 149 -6.28 16.25 8.55
C GLU A 149 -7.50 16.79 7.79
N ALA A 150 -7.35 17.91 7.07
CA ALA A 150 -8.41 18.51 6.27
C ALA A 150 -8.56 17.92 4.86
N VAL A 151 -7.72 16.97 4.45
CA VAL A 151 -7.77 16.34 3.12
C VAL A 151 -8.39 14.95 3.22
N PRO A 152 -9.47 14.64 2.45
CA PRO A 152 -10.06 13.31 2.46
C PRO A 152 -9.05 12.22 2.09
N GLU A 153 -9.14 11.07 2.74
CA GLU A 153 -8.19 9.96 2.56
C GLU A 153 -8.13 9.45 1.11
N SER A 154 -9.28 9.42 0.43
CA SER A 154 -9.39 9.03 -0.99
C SER A 154 -8.63 9.99 -1.91
N VAL A 155 -8.57 11.28 -1.57
CA VAL A 155 -7.84 12.31 -2.32
C VAL A 155 -6.34 12.17 -2.07
N LEU A 156 -5.92 11.90 -0.82
CA LEU A 156 -4.51 11.60 -0.54
C LEU A 156 -4.04 10.35 -1.28
N TYR A 157 -4.88 9.32 -1.31
CA TYR A 157 -4.59 8.09 -2.05
C TYR A 157 -4.41 8.38 -3.55
N SER A 158 -5.28 9.17 -4.18
CA SER A 158 -5.13 9.52 -5.60
C SER A 158 -3.86 10.33 -5.86
N MET A 159 -3.51 11.28 -4.98
CA MET A 159 -2.27 12.04 -5.10
C MET A 159 -1.02 11.14 -5.04
N ILE A 160 -1.03 10.10 -4.20
CA ILE A 160 0.05 9.10 -4.12
C ILE A 160 0.09 8.24 -5.39
N GLN A 161 -1.06 7.85 -5.94
CA GLN A 161 -1.13 7.06 -7.18
C GLN A 161 -0.55 7.80 -8.39
N GLU A 162 -0.72 9.12 -8.44
CA GLU A 162 -0.18 9.99 -9.50
C GLU A 162 1.34 10.20 -9.43
N LEU A 163 2.00 9.76 -8.36
CA LEU A 163 3.46 9.82 -8.28
C LEU A 163 4.10 8.86 -9.32
N PRO A 164 5.26 9.23 -9.90
CA PRO A 164 6.08 8.27 -10.66
C PRO A 164 6.38 7.01 -9.84
N ASP A 165 6.44 5.86 -10.50
CA ASP A 165 6.56 4.54 -9.86
C ASP A 165 7.68 4.46 -8.83
N GLY A 166 8.89 4.92 -9.15
CA GLY A 166 10.02 4.93 -8.21
C GLY A 166 9.73 5.78 -6.96
N TYR A 167 9.18 6.98 -7.14
CA TYR A 167 8.86 7.90 -6.04
C TYR A 167 7.75 7.32 -5.15
N ARG A 168 6.68 6.79 -5.78
CA ARG A 168 5.56 6.11 -5.10
C ARG A 168 6.06 4.92 -4.29
N THR A 169 6.89 4.07 -4.90
CA THR A 169 7.42 2.85 -4.29
C THR A 169 8.27 3.17 -3.07
N VAL A 170 9.24 4.07 -3.21
CA VAL A 170 10.10 4.47 -2.10
C VAL A 170 9.30 5.15 -0.98
N PHE A 171 8.37 6.03 -1.33
CA PHE A 171 7.47 6.65 -0.34
C PHE A 171 6.70 5.60 0.45
N ASN A 172 6.09 4.63 -0.23
CA ASN A 172 5.31 3.61 0.44
C ASN A 172 6.14 2.71 1.35
N LEU A 173 7.32 2.26 0.88
CA LEU A 173 8.22 1.42 1.67
C LEU A 173 8.73 2.17 2.92
N PHE A 174 9.01 3.46 2.80
CA PHE A 174 9.47 4.25 3.93
C PHE A 174 8.34 4.51 4.94
N VAL A 175 7.16 4.92 4.47
CA VAL A 175 6.05 5.41 5.32
C VAL A 175 5.17 4.29 5.88
N PHE A 176 4.87 3.27 5.08
CA PHE A 176 3.98 2.18 5.49
C PHE A 176 4.73 0.96 5.99
N GLU A 177 5.88 0.65 5.41
CA GLU A 177 6.69 -0.52 5.81
C GLU A 177 7.79 -0.17 6.82
N ASN A 178 7.90 1.11 7.21
CA ASN A 178 8.92 1.62 8.15
C ASN A 178 10.35 1.20 7.76
N MET A 179 10.63 1.17 6.46
CA MET A 179 11.89 0.68 5.91
C MET A 179 12.89 1.82 5.72
N GLY A 180 14.11 1.67 6.25
CA GLY A 180 15.18 2.64 6.03
C GLY A 180 15.71 2.63 4.59
N HIS A 181 16.26 3.76 4.12
CA HIS A 181 16.75 3.92 2.75
C HIS A 181 17.77 2.86 2.31
N LYS A 182 18.65 2.42 3.21
CA LYS A 182 19.60 1.33 2.95
C LYS A 182 18.91 0.01 2.59
N GLU A 183 17.84 -0.34 3.30
CA GLU A 183 17.09 -1.58 3.03
C GLU A 183 16.22 -1.43 1.77
N ILE A 184 15.60 -0.27 1.58
CA ILE A 184 14.86 0.05 0.35
C ILE A 184 15.76 -0.08 -0.87
N ALA A 185 16.95 0.53 -0.82
CA ALA A 185 17.94 0.49 -1.90
C ALA A 185 18.32 -0.94 -2.28
N LYS A 186 18.60 -1.78 -1.28
CA LYS A 186 18.89 -3.20 -1.48
C LYS A 186 17.71 -3.96 -2.11
N ARG A 187 16.48 -3.68 -1.66
CA ARG A 187 15.27 -4.33 -2.20
C ARG A 187 14.98 -3.98 -3.64
N LEU A 188 15.16 -2.71 -3.99
CA LEU A 188 14.86 -2.17 -5.31
C LEU A 188 16.02 -2.32 -6.30
N GLY A 189 17.25 -2.56 -5.82
CA GLY A 189 18.44 -2.63 -6.66
C GLY A 189 18.94 -1.26 -7.11
N ILE A 190 18.71 -0.22 -6.31
CA ILE A 190 19.11 1.18 -6.59
C ILE A 190 20.16 1.66 -5.58
N ALA A 191 20.76 2.82 -5.81
CA ALA A 191 21.64 3.46 -4.83
C ALA A 191 20.85 3.99 -3.61
N GLU A 192 21.46 3.96 -2.43
CA GLU A 192 20.87 4.51 -1.20
C GLU A 192 20.56 6.02 -1.34
N SER A 193 21.45 6.76 -1.99
CA SER A 193 21.24 8.17 -2.34
C SER A 193 20.04 8.38 -3.27
N SER A 194 19.79 7.45 -4.20
CA SER A 194 18.60 7.47 -5.06
C SER A 194 17.34 7.27 -4.25
N SER A 195 17.31 6.31 -3.31
CA SER A 195 16.16 6.14 -2.41
C SER A 195 15.86 7.41 -1.62
N ALA A 196 16.87 8.02 -0.98
CA ALA A 196 16.67 9.27 -0.25
C ALA A 196 16.16 10.42 -1.14
N SER A 197 16.71 10.57 -2.35
CA SER A 197 16.31 11.61 -3.29
C SER A 197 14.88 11.40 -3.83
N GLN A 198 14.52 10.17 -4.18
CA GLN A 198 13.17 9.81 -4.63
C GLN A 198 12.14 10.05 -3.54
N PHE A 199 12.45 9.69 -2.29
CA PHE A 199 11.60 9.98 -1.13
C PHE A 199 11.35 11.48 -0.95
N HIS A 200 12.42 12.27 -0.96
CA HIS A 200 12.31 13.72 -0.80
C HIS A 200 11.47 14.36 -1.92
N ARG A 201 11.66 13.92 -3.17
CA ARG A 201 10.86 14.38 -4.31
C ARG A 201 9.39 13.99 -4.18
N ALA A 202 9.10 12.75 -3.78
CA ALA A 202 7.73 12.30 -3.49
C ALA A 202 7.06 13.23 -2.47
N LYS A 203 7.75 13.52 -1.36
CA LYS A 203 7.28 14.43 -0.31
C LYS A 203 6.96 15.82 -0.88
N LYS A 204 7.88 16.41 -1.67
CA LYS A 204 7.71 17.74 -2.26
C LYS A 204 6.49 17.81 -3.20
N ILE A 205 6.29 16.78 -4.03
CA ILE A 205 5.13 16.70 -4.93
C ILE A 205 3.83 16.60 -4.12
N LEU A 206 3.78 15.76 -3.09
CA LEU A 206 2.60 15.59 -2.25
C LEU A 206 2.25 16.87 -1.48
N VAL A 207 3.25 17.54 -0.88
CA VAL A 207 3.06 18.84 -0.21
C VAL A 207 2.39 19.83 -1.16
N LYS A 208 2.94 19.98 -2.37
CA LYS A 208 2.40 20.90 -3.37
C LYS A 208 0.95 20.56 -3.71
N LYS A 209 0.66 19.28 -4.03
CA LYS A 209 -0.70 18.82 -4.35
C LYS A 209 -1.70 19.07 -3.20
N ILE A 210 -1.28 18.82 -1.96
CA ILE A 210 -2.11 19.06 -0.77
C ILE A 210 -2.39 20.55 -0.60
N THR A 211 -1.37 21.40 -0.72
CA THR A 211 -1.53 22.86 -0.62
C THR A 211 -2.45 23.42 -1.71
N ASP A 212 -2.26 22.98 -2.96
CA ASP A 212 -3.10 23.38 -4.10
C ASP A 212 -4.56 22.96 -3.92
N TYR A 213 -4.79 21.74 -3.41
CA TYR A 213 -6.13 21.24 -3.07
C TYR A 213 -6.80 22.11 -2.00
N LYS A 214 -6.09 22.42 -0.90
CA LYS A 214 -6.61 23.26 0.19
C LYS A 214 -6.92 24.68 -0.28
N ASN A 215 -6.07 25.26 -1.12
CA ASN A 215 -6.28 26.61 -1.67
C ASN A 215 -7.51 26.68 -2.60
N SER A 216 -7.71 25.65 -3.41
CA SER A 216 -8.87 25.54 -4.29
C SER A 216 -10.19 25.38 -3.50
N ASN A 217 -10.17 24.66 -2.38
CA ASN A 217 -11.36 24.46 -1.54
C ASN A 217 -11.68 25.66 -0.61
N LYS A 218 -10.70 26.50 -0.25
CA LYS A 218 -10.94 27.71 0.54
C LYS A 218 -11.69 28.81 -0.22
N GLY A 219 -11.64 28.80 -1.56
CA GLY A 219 -12.33 29.79 -2.41
C GLY A 219 -13.86 29.59 -2.54
N GLY A 220 -14.43 28.50 -2.02
CA GLY A 220 -15.84 28.14 -2.19
C GLY A 220 -16.81 28.65 -1.11
N TYR A 221 -16.31 29.14 0.04
CA TYR A 221 -17.13 29.62 1.16
C TYR A 221 -17.28 31.15 1.21
N GLY A 222 -17.13 31.81 0.07
CA GLY A 222 -17.16 33.27 -0.04
C GLY A 222 -17.89 33.77 -1.28
N ARG A 223 -19.08 33.24 -1.57
CA ARG A 223 -20.09 33.89 -2.41
C ARG A 223 -21.49 33.54 -1.94
#